data_AF-H0EZE4-F1
#
_entry.id   AF-H0EZE4-F1
#
_cell.length_a   1.000
_cell.length_b   1.000
_cell.length_c   1.000
_cell.angle_alpha   90.00
_cell.angle_beta   90.00
_cell.angle_gamma   90.00
#
_symmetry.space_group_name_H-M   'P 1'
#
loop_
_entity.id
_entity.type
_entity.pdbx_description
1 polymer ?
#
loop_
_entity_poly.entity_id
_entity_poly.type
_entity_poly.pdbx_seq_one_letter_code
_entity_poly.pdbx_strand_id
1 'polypeptide(L)'
;MNGVVVDLNEKTAKRDHHTPQSSLTHVSEKAIESYFHLFHLLLCLAAETPETTQKANQTINGFMAGANSKNDCPSLGYFLISALISDVEMTQEVLTAIVKETTIRNVVWVLDKKGTGNSELSYLEPSAVSKYRMRETFKASKTSYRILMFLNLFRRTAVGSPRKPLIQLRDEAFDRHGAPPRGSAKDLADSIKKIHDIDSFDGFFEEMGMAQPSPQELTSFLRQCIEDIKARRFSFVCSMRHELRSYRG
;
A
#
# COMPACT_ATOMS: atom_id res chain seq x y z
N MET A 1 13.93 -0.08 -1.82
CA MET A 1 12.92 -1.10 -2.19
C MET A 1 11.82 -0.57 -3.10
N ASN A 2 11.22 0.60 -2.83
CA ASN A 2 10.19 1.17 -3.73
C ASN A 2 10.74 1.57 -5.12
N GLY A 3 12.04 1.83 -5.25
CA GLY A 3 12.66 2.24 -6.52
C GLY A 3 12.54 1.21 -7.65
N VAL A 4 12.63 -0.10 -7.37
CA VAL A 4 12.51 -1.14 -8.42
C VAL A 4 11.08 -1.24 -8.93
N VAL A 5 10.08 -1.18 -8.04
CA VAL A 5 8.66 -1.14 -8.43
C VAL A 5 8.34 0.14 -9.19
N VAL A 6 8.88 1.28 -8.75
CA VAL A 6 8.72 2.56 -9.45
C VAL A 6 9.36 2.53 -10.83
N ASP A 7 10.58 1.99 -10.96
CA ASP A 7 11.30 1.89 -12.23
C ASP A 7 10.63 0.88 -13.19
N LEU A 8 10.11 -0.24 -12.68
CA LEU A 8 9.25 -1.16 -13.44
C LEU A 8 7.93 -0.49 -13.86
N ASN A 9 7.34 0.33 -12.98
CA ASN A 9 6.09 1.05 -13.25
C ASN A 9 6.31 2.16 -14.29
N GLU A 10 7.47 2.83 -14.28
CA GLU A 10 7.87 3.79 -15.31
C GLU A 10 8.16 3.12 -16.65
N LYS A 11 8.89 2.00 -16.66
CA LYS A 11 9.20 1.21 -17.87
C LYS A 11 7.94 0.58 -18.49
N THR A 12 6.96 0.19 -17.66
CA THR A 12 5.69 -0.36 -18.15
C THR A 12 4.77 0.77 -18.66
N ALA A 13 4.80 1.95 -18.05
CA ALA A 13 4.05 3.12 -18.51
C ALA A 13 4.60 3.70 -19.84
N LYS A 14 5.93 3.66 -20.02
CA LYS A 14 6.61 3.97 -21.27
C LYS A 14 6.70 2.71 -22.13
N ARG A 15 5.59 2.24 -22.71
CA ARG A 15 5.64 1.17 -23.72
C ARG A 15 6.49 1.63 -24.91
N ASP A 16 7.79 1.42 -24.86
CA ASP A 16 8.66 1.49 -26.03
C ASP A 16 8.30 0.32 -26.95
N HIS A 17 7.99 0.62 -28.21
CA HIS A 17 7.68 -0.37 -29.25
C HIS A 17 8.81 -1.39 -29.53
N HIS A 18 9.97 -1.26 -28.86
CA HIS A 18 11.17 -2.04 -29.10
C HIS A 18 11.47 -3.11 -28.03
N THR A 19 10.74 -3.15 -26.91
CA THR A 19 11.00 -4.15 -25.86
C THR A 19 10.06 -5.35 -26.00
N PRO A 20 10.55 -6.57 -26.28
CA PRO A 20 9.70 -7.75 -26.41
C PRO A 20 8.94 -8.05 -25.11
N GLN A 21 7.65 -8.38 -25.21
CA GLN A 21 6.80 -8.68 -24.05
C GLN A 21 7.33 -9.84 -23.17
N SER A 22 8.07 -10.77 -23.76
CA SER A 22 8.75 -11.87 -23.07
C SER A 22 9.90 -11.38 -22.18
N SER A 23 10.64 -10.34 -22.56
CA SER A 23 11.77 -9.83 -21.79
C SER A 23 11.30 -9.05 -20.55
N LEU A 24 10.23 -8.25 -20.66
CA LEU A 24 9.62 -7.57 -19.50
C LEU A 24 9.06 -8.56 -18.47
N THR A 25 8.49 -9.67 -18.95
CA THR A 25 7.99 -10.75 -18.07
C THR A 25 9.15 -11.40 -17.32
N HIS A 26 10.23 -11.75 -18.03
CA HIS A 26 11.41 -12.34 -17.41
C HIS A 26 12.09 -11.41 -16.39
N VAL A 27 12.16 -10.10 -16.67
CA VAL A 27 12.69 -9.11 -15.72
C VAL A 27 11.81 -9.02 -14.47
N SER A 28 10.48 -9.07 -14.64
CA SER A 28 9.54 -9.06 -13.51
C SER A 28 9.68 -10.31 -12.65
N GLU A 29 9.79 -11.49 -13.28
CA GLU A 29 10.05 -12.76 -12.59
C GLU A 29 11.36 -12.71 -11.77
N LYS A 30 12.45 -12.21 -12.36
CA LYS A 30 13.74 -12.04 -11.67
C LYS A 30 13.66 -11.05 -10.50
N ALA A 31 12.89 -9.97 -10.66
CA ALA A 31 12.64 -9.05 -9.56
C ALA A 31 11.87 -9.76 -8.43
N ILE A 32 10.82 -10.51 -8.76
CA ILE A 32 10.03 -11.28 -7.77
C ILE A 32 10.92 -12.31 -7.04
N GLU A 33 11.76 -13.05 -7.76
CA GLU A 33 12.74 -13.96 -7.13
C GLU A 33 13.59 -13.22 -6.09
N SER A 34 14.07 -12.02 -6.43
CA SER A 34 14.86 -11.18 -5.51
C SER A 34 14.05 -10.77 -4.26
N TYR A 35 12.76 -10.46 -4.40
CA TYR A 35 11.88 -10.20 -3.26
C TYR A 35 11.74 -11.43 -2.35
N PHE A 36 11.63 -12.63 -2.91
CA PHE A 36 11.57 -13.86 -2.13
C PHE A 36 12.88 -14.19 -1.42
N HIS A 37 14.04 -13.90 -2.03
CA HIS A 37 15.32 -14.03 -1.34
C HIS A 37 15.44 -13.06 -0.16
N LEU A 38 15.02 -11.80 -0.31
CA LEU A 38 14.98 -10.84 0.79
C LEU A 38 13.98 -11.24 1.87
N PHE A 39 12.82 -11.77 1.48
CA PHE A 39 11.84 -12.29 2.42
C PHE A 39 12.38 -13.49 3.20
N HIS A 40 13.13 -14.38 2.55
CA HIS A 40 13.80 -15.50 3.22
C HIS A 40 14.79 -15.00 4.28
N LEU A 41 15.63 -14.01 3.96
CA LEU A 41 16.53 -13.40 4.95
C LEU A 41 15.76 -12.79 6.13
N LEU A 42 14.64 -12.10 5.84
CA LEU A 42 13.78 -11.53 6.87
C LEU A 42 13.17 -12.61 7.77
N LEU A 43 12.76 -13.75 7.22
CA LEU A 43 12.25 -14.90 7.98
C LEU A 43 13.33 -15.49 8.90
N CYS A 44 14.56 -15.64 8.42
CA CYS A 44 15.66 -16.13 9.24
C CYS A 44 15.90 -15.22 10.45
N LEU A 45 16.00 -13.91 10.22
CA LEU A 45 16.17 -12.92 11.29
C LEU A 45 15.01 -12.94 12.29
N ALA A 46 13.78 -13.00 11.80
CA ALA A 46 12.59 -13.01 12.65
C ALA A 46 12.43 -14.32 13.45
N ALA A 47 12.92 -15.45 12.92
CA ALA A 47 12.91 -16.74 13.62
C ALA A 47 14.00 -16.83 14.71
N GLU A 48 15.15 -16.18 14.50
CA GLU A 48 16.26 -16.16 15.46
C GLU A 48 16.08 -15.10 16.55
N THR A 49 15.35 -14.02 16.25
CA THR A 49 15.17 -12.87 17.16
C THR A 49 13.69 -12.61 17.43
N PRO A 50 13.10 -13.22 18.49
CA PRO A 50 11.68 -13.08 18.82
C PRO A 50 11.20 -11.62 18.98
N GLU A 51 12.08 -10.72 19.43
CA GLU A 51 11.80 -9.29 19.59
C GLU A 51 11.41 -8.64 18.26
N THR A 52 11.93 -9.13 17.14
CA THR A 52 11.60 -8.62 15.79
C THR A 52 10.13 -8.89 15.46
N THR A 53 9.67 -10.11 15.71
CA THR A 53 8.26 -10.51 15.50
C THR A 53 7.34 -9.80 16.49
N GLN A 54 7.76 -9.67 17.76
CA GLN A 54 7.00 -8.90 18.76
C GLN A 54 6.79 -7.44 18.35
N LYS A 55 7.85 -6.79 17.84
CA LYS A 55 7.76 -5.41 17.34
C LYS A 55 6.88 -5.29 16.11
N ALA A 56 6.91 -6.29 15.22
CA ALA A 56 5.98 -6.37 14.10
C ALA A 56 4.53 -6.49 14.60
N ASN A 57 4.25 -7.37 15.55
CA ASN A 57 2.93 -7.52 16.17
C ASN A 57 2.43 -6.22 16.81
N GLN A 58 3.30 -5.52 17.56
CA GLN A 58 2.99 -4.21 18.14
C GLN A 58 2.67 -3.17 17.07
N THR A 59 3.39 -3.18 15.95
CA THR A 59 3.15 -2.28 14.81
C THR A 59 1.77 -2.53 14.20
N ILE A 60 1.39 -3.80 13.98
CA ILE A 60 0.07 -4.13 13.42
C ILE A 60 -1.05 -3.79 14.39
N ASN A 61 -0.93 -4.20 15.66
CA ASN A 61 -1.93 -3.94 16.69
C ASN A 61 -2.09 -2.44 16.98
N GLY A 62 -1.00 -1.68 17.03
CA GLY A 62 -1.04 -0.23 17.21
C GLY A 62 -1.79 0.45 16.07
N PHE A 63 -1.53 0.05 14.83
CA PHE A 63 -2.23 0.58 13.65
C PHE A 63 -3.74 0.30 13.71
N MET A 64 -4.13 -0.91 14.14
CA MET A 64 -5.52 -1.30 14.38
C MET A 64 -6.17 -0.50 15.51
N ALA A 65 -5.42 -0.18 16.57
CA ALA A 65 -5.87 0.64 17.67
C ALA A 65 -5.96 2.14 17.34
N GLY A 66 -5.67 2.54 16.10
CA GLY A 66 -5.78 3.92 15.63
C GLY A 66 -4.46 4.67 15.47
N ALA A 67 -3.32 4.06 15.80
CA ALA A 67 -1.98 4.61 15.57
C ALA A 67 -1.55 4.48 14.09
N ASN A 68 -2.43 4.89 13.18
CA ASN A 68 -2.29 4.74 11.74
C ASN A 68 -1.95 6.06 11.01
N SER A 69 -1.89 7.17 11.74
CA SER A 69 -1.56 8.47 11.14
C SER A 69 -0.12 8.49 10.58
N LYS A 70 0.20 9.48 9.75
CA LYS A 70 1.57 9.72 9.28
C LYS A 70 2.59 9.94 10.42
N ASN A 71 2.15 10.39 11.60
CA ASN A 71 3.04 10.60 12.74
C ASN A 71 3.36 9.28 13.44
N ASP A 72 2.35 8.43 13.61
CA ASP A 72 2.49 7.15 14.34
C ASP A 72 3.04 6.04 13.43
N CYS A 73 2.66 6.06 12.15
CA CYS A 73 3.11 5.13 11.12
C CYS A 73 3.71 5.90 9.93
N PRO A 74 4.94 6.44 10.02
CA PRO A 74 5.53 7.26 8.97
C PRO A 74 5.62 6.57 7.60
N SER A 75 5.79 5.25 7.57
CA SER A 75 5.95 4.45 6.36
C SER A 75 4.97 3.27 6.33
N LEU A 76 3.96 3.36 5.45
CA LEU A 76 3.07 2.22 5.17
C LEU A 76 3.83 1.06 4.51
N GLY A 77 4.95 1.32 3.84
CA GLY A 77 5.83 0.27 3.33
C GLY A 77 6.47 -0.55 4.47
N TYR A 78 6.94 0.11 5.54
CA TYR A 78 7.47 -0.58 6.71
C TYR A 78 6.38 -1.37 7.45
N PHE A 79 5.17 -0.80 7.54
CA PHE A 79 4.00 -1.49 8.07
C PHE A 79 3.72 -2.79 7.30
N LEU A 80 3.68 -2.72 5.96
CA LEU A 80 3.40 -3.89 5.11
C LEU A 80 4.52 -4.94 5.18
N ILE A 81 5.78 -4.54 5.35
CA ILE A 81 6.89 -5.48 5.61
C ILE A 81 6.74 -6.13 6.99
N SER A 82 6.35 -5.35 8.01
CA SER A 82 6.10 -5.89 9.35
C SER A 82 4.99 -6.94 9.32
N ALA A 83 3.96 -6.74 8.50
CA ALA A 83 2.89 -7.72 8.31
C ALA A 83 3.37 -9.05 7.66
N LEU A 84 4.54 -9.08 7.01
CA LEU A 84 5.09 -10.33 6.47
C LEU A 84 5.60 -11.26 7.58
N ILE A 85 6.04 -10.72 8.71
CA ILE A 85 6.61 -11.50 9.83
C ILE A 85 5.75 -11.49 11.10
N SER A 86 4.75 -10.61 11.19
CA SER A 86 3.82 -10.57 12.30
C SER A 86 2.97 -11.85 12.40
N ASP A 87 2.62 -12.28 13.61
CA ASP A 87 1.64 -13.34 13.88
C ASP A 87 0.19 -12.85 13.77
N VAL A 88 -0.01 -11.54 13.58
CA VAL A 88 -1.33 -10.93 13.46
C VAL A 88 -1.85 -11.09 12.03
N GLU A 89 -3.03 -11.68 11.89
CA GLU A 89 -3.68 -11.87 10.59
C GLU A 89 -4.09 -10.52 9.98
N MET A 90 -3.96 -10.41 8.65
CA MET A 90 -4.39 -9.21 7.93
C MET A 90 -5.90 -9.24 7.71
N THR A 91 -6.67 -8.64 8.63
CA THR A 91 -8.13 -8.61 8.54
C THR A 91 -8.64 -7.54 7.57
N GLN A 92 -9.93 -7.58 7.23
CA GLN A 92 -10.58 -6.59 6.38
C GLN A 92 -10.57 -5.18 7.00
N GLU A 93 -10.65 -5.10 8.32
CA GLU A 93 -10.54 -3.84 9.07
C GLU A 93 -9.15 -3.23 8.89
N VAL A 94 -8.09 -4.05 8.94
CA VAL A 94 -6.71 -3.58 8.70
C VAL A 94 -6.57 -3.07 7.28
N LEU A 95 -7.02 -3.84 6.28
CA LEU A 95 -6.97 -3.42 4.88
C LEU A 95 -7.72 -2.09 4.66
N THR A 96 -8.91 -1.95 5.25
CA THR A 96 -9.71 -0.73 5.21
C THR A 96 -8.95 0.46 5.83
N ALA A 97 -8.29 0.26 6.97
CA ALA A 97 -7.48 1.29 7.60
C ALA A 97 -6.27 1.70 6.74
N ILE A 98 -5.60 0.74 6.08
CA ILE A 98 -4.49 1.03 5.16
C ILE A 98 -4.98 1.84 3.95
N VAL A 99 -6.11 1.46 3.36
CA VAL A 99 -6.70 2.18 2.20
C VAL A 99 -7.10 3.59 2.62
N LYS A 100 -7.74 3.74 3.80
CA LYS A 100 -8.08 5.06 4.36
C LYS A 100 -6.86 5.95 4.51
N GLU A 101 -5.84 5.48 5.22
CA GLU A 101 -4.66 6.30 5.46
C GLU A 101 -3.89 6.57 4.15
N THR A 102 -3.80 5.60 3.23
CA THR A 102 -3.19 5.80 1.90
C THR A 102 -3.91 6.92 1.15
N THR A 103 -5.25 6.88 1.14
CA THR A 103 -6.08 7.90 0.48
C THR A 103 -5.85 9.27 1.11
N ILE A 104 -5.87 9.38 2.44
CA ILE A 104 -5.61 10.64 3.17
C ILE A 104 -4.22 11.19 2.85
N ARG A 105 -3.17 10.35 2.86
CA ARG A 105 -1.80 10.77 2.51
C ARG A 105 -1.71 11.27 1.07
N ASN A 106 -2.42 10.62 0.15
CA ASN A 106 -2.46 11.03 -1.24
C ASN A 106 -3.16 12.39 -1.43
N VAL A 107 -4.17 12.76 -0.62
CA VAL A 107 -4.88 14.04 -0.78
C VAL A 107 -3.94 15.24 -0.87
N VAL A 108 -2.87 15.27 -0.05
CA VAL A 108 -1.88 16.36 -0.11
C VAL A 108 -1.25 16.46 -1.49
N TRP A 109 -0.84 15.33 -2.06
CA TRP A 109 -0.24 15.26 -3.40
C TRP A 109 -1.25 15.54 -4.52
N VAL A 110 -2.49 15.05 -4.36
CA VAL A 110 -3.57 15.21 -5.33
C VAL A 110 -3.93 16.69 -5.50
N LEU A 111 -4.01 17.44 -4.40
CA LEU A 111 -4.42 18.84 -4.42
C LEU A 111 -3.27 19.83 -4.71
N ASP A 112 -2.02 19.42 -4.54
CA ASP A 112 -0.86 20.26 -4.78
C ASP A 112 -0.58 20.40 -6.28
N LYS A 113 -0.35 21.64 -6.74
CA LYS A 113 0.05 21.95 -8.12
C LYS A 113 1.40 21.34 -8.49
N LYS A 114 2.28 21.10 -7.51
CA LYS A 114 3.54 20.36 -7.71
C LYS A 114 3.34 18.84 -7.75
N GLY A 115 2.17 18.36 -7.34
CA GLY A 115 1.76 16.97 -7.44
C GLY A 115 0.97 16.71 -8.72
N THR A 116 -0.26 16.18 -8.62
CA THR A 116 -1.11 15.96 -9.81
C THR A 116 -1.92 17.19 -10.21
N GLY A 117 -2.02 18.19 -9.32
CA GLY A 117 -2.65 19.47 -9.63
C GLY A 117 -4.18 19.44 -9.71
N ASN A 118 -4.83 18.41 -9.18
CA ASN A 118 -6.29 18.24 -9.17
C ASN A 118 -6.96 19.07 -8.07
N SER A 119 -6.63 20.37 -8.01
CA SER A 119 -7.09 21.29 -6.97
C SER A 119 -8.62 21.44 -6.92
N GLU A 120 -9.30 21.18 -8.03
CA GLU A 120 -10.75 21.18 -8.14
C GLU A 120 -11.43 20.15 -7.23
N LEU A 121 -10.75 19.05 -6.89
CA LEU A 121 -11.29 18.05 -5.96
C LEU A 121 -11.46 18.59 -4.53
N SER A 122 -10.86 19.73 -4.20
CA SER A 122 -11.02 20.41 -2.90
C SER A 122 -12.44 20.97 -2.68
N TYR A 123 -13.18 21.20 -3.77
CA TYR A 123 -14.60 21.56 -3.74
C TYR A 123 -15.44 20.31 -3.49
N LEU A 124 -16.27 20.33 -2.45
CA LEU A 124 -17.14 19.21 -2.07
C LEU A 124 -18.48 19.37 -2.79
N GLU A 125 -18.72 18.56 -3.82
CA GLU A 125 -19.93 18.67 -4.63
C GLU A 125 -21.18 18.28 -3.83
N PRO A 126 -22.36 18.87 -4.09
CA PRO A 126 -23.57 18.60 -3.31
C PRO A 126 -24.20 17.24 -3.62
N SER A 127 -23.93 16.67 -4.79
CA SER A 127 -24.50 15.38 -5.21
C SER A 127 -24.03 14.24 -4.30
N ALA A 128 -24.96 13.33 -3.93
CA ALA A 128 -24.64 12.17 -3.10
C ALA A 128 -23.57 11.25 -3.74
N VAL A 129 -23.53 11.18 -5.07
CA VAL A 129 -22.54 10.42 -5.84
C VAL A 129 -21.79 11.37 -6.79
N SER A 130 -20.45 11.29 -6.79
CA SER A 130 -19.60 12.03 -7.75
C SER A 130 -18.67 11.07 -8.51
N LYS A 131 -19.10 10.64 -9.70
CA LYS A 131 -18.28 9.82 -10.61
C LYS A 131 -16.97 10.52 -10.99
N TYR A 132 -17.03 11.84 -11.12
CA TYR A 132 -15.87 12.69 -11.39
C TYR A 132 -14.83 12.56 -10.28
N ARG A 133 -15.23 12.76 -9.01
CA ARG A 133 -14.33 12.61 -7.85
C ARG A 133 -13.69 11.24 -7.79
N MET A 134 -14.48 10.18 -7.95
CA MET A 134 -13.96 8.80 -7.91
C MET A 134 -12.90 8.59 -8.99
N ARG A 135 -13.19 8.97 -10.24
CA ARG A 135 -12.25 8.81 -11.36
C ARG A 135 -10.98 9.64 -11.17
N GLU A 136 -11.10 10.94 -10.91
CA GLU A 136 -9.93 11.81 -10.81
C GLU A 136 -9.08 11.50 -9.56
N THR A 137 -9.70 11.13 -8.44
CA THR A 137 -8.95 10.71 -7.24
C THR A 137 -8.16 9.42 -7.53
N PHE A 138 -8.78 8.45 -8.21
CA PHE A 138 -8.10 7.22 -8.58
C PHE A 138 -6.92 7.49 -9.52
N LYS A 139 -7.17 8.25 -10.59
CA LYS A 139 -6.15 8.63 -11.56
C LYS A 139 -4.97 9.32 -10.91
N ALA A 140 -5.22 10.26 -10.00
CA ALA A 140 -4.18 11.00 -9.30
C ALA A 140 -3.41 10.15 -8.27
N SER A 141 -4.02 9.08 -7.76
CA SER A 141 -3.45 8.19 -6.74
C SER A 141 -2.98 6.84 -7.30
N LYS A 142 -2.97 6.67 -8.63
CA LYS A 142 -2.79 5.39 -9.32
C LYS A 142 -1.52 4.65 -8.90
N THR A 143 -0.40 5.36 -8.80
CA THR A 143 0.89 4.76 -8.39
C THR A 143 0.83 4.20 -6.97
N SER A 144 0.27 4.94 -6.02
CA SER A 144 0.13 4.48 -4.63
C SER A 144 -0.76 3.23 -4.54
N TYR A 145 -1.86 3.20 -5.29
CA TYR A 145 -2.75 2.04 -5.31
C TYR A 145 -2.12 0.81 -5.98
N ARG A 146 -1.34 0.98 -7.05
CA ARG A 146 -0.55 -0.13 -7.64
C ARG A 146 0.44 -0.73 -6.66
N ILE A 147 1.15 0.10 -5.91
CA ILE A 147 2.09 -0.37 -4.87
C ILE A 147 1.32 -1.15 -3.79
N LEU A 148 0.17 -0.64 -3.35
CA LEU A 148 -0.62 -1.30 -2.32
C LEU A 148 -1.17 -2.65 -2.78
N MET A 149 -1.71 -2.74 -4.00
CA MET A 149 -2.17 -3.99 -4.61
C MET A 149 -1.02 -5.01 -4.72
N PHE A 150 0.14 -4.59 -5.22
CA PHE A 150 1.32 -5.45 -5.31
C PHE A 150 1.76 -5.98 -3.94
N LEU A 151 1.84 -5.11 -2.93
CA LEU A 151 2.26 -5.53 -1.59
C LEU A 151 1.25 -6.47 -0.93
N ASN A 152 -0.05 -6.26 -1.13
CA ASN A 152 -1.10 -7.17 -0.67
C ASN A 152 -1.00 -8.54 -1.35
N LEU A 153 -0.82 -8.56 -2.67
CA LEU A 153 -0.65 -9.76 -3.46
C LEU A 153 0.63 -10.54 -3.07
N PHE A 154 1.75 -9.84 -2.93
CA PHE A 154 3.00 -10.43 -2.47
C PHE A 154 2.83 -11.03 -1.08
N ARG A 155 2.22 -10.31 -0.12
CA ARG A 155 1.92 -10.84 1.22
C ARG A 155 1.17 -12.17 1.13
N ARG A 156 0.02 -12.19 0.45
CA ARG A 156 -0.83 -13.39 0.32
C ARG A 156 -0.07 -14.57 -0.27
N THR A 157 0.81 -14.32 -1.24
CA THR A 157 1.63 -15.35 -1.87
C THR A 157 2.77 -15.83 -0.97
N ALA A 158 3.41 -14.90 -0.25
CA ALA A 158 4.59 -15.17 0.56
C ALA A 158 4.24 -15.86 1.89
N VAL A 159 3.14 -15.47 2.54
CA VAL A 159 2.78 -15.93 3.89
C VAL A 159 1.61 -16.91 3.91
N GLY A 160 0.90 -17.08 2.78
CA GLY A 160 -0.32 -17.87 2.68
C GLY A 160 -1.59 -17.12 3.09
N SER A 161 -2.74 -17.73 2.81
CA SER A 161 -4.06 -17.28 3.26
C SER A 161 -4.94 -18.53 3.51
N PRO A 162 -5.19 -18.91 4.77
CA PRO A 162 -4.74 -18.28 6.01
C PRO A 162 -3.21 -18.30 6.16
N ARG A 163 -2.68 -17.38 6.98
CA ARG A 163 -1.23 -17.27 7.21
C ARG A 163 -0.65 -18.56 7.80
N LYS A 164 0.51 -18.97 7.30
CA LYS A 164 1.30 -20.07 7.87
C LYS A 164 2.17 -19.58 9.05
N PRO A 165 2.47 -20.43 10.04
CA PRO A 165 3.41 -20.11 11.11
C PRO A 165 4.79 -19.68 10.58
N LEU A 166 5.44 -18.73 11.27
CA LEU A 166 6.70 -18.14 10.81
C LEU A 166 7.82 -19.19 10.63
N ILE A 167 7.93 -20.15 11.54
CA ILE A 167 8.92 -21.24 11.45
C ILE A 167 8.67 -22.10 10.21
N GLN A 168 7.40 -22.44 9.93
CA GLN A 168 7.04 -23.18 8.72
C GLN A 168 7.40 -22.39 7.45
N LEU A 169 7.10 -21.08 7.41
CA LEU A 169 7.46 -20.22 6.28
C LEU A 169 8.97 -20.19 6.04
N ARG A 170 9.76 -20.11 7.10
CA ARG A 170 11.23 -20.15 7.05
C ARG A 170 11.73 -21.48 6.50
N ASP A 171 11.25 -22.60 7.03
CA ASP A 171 11.71 -23.93 6.64
C ASP A 171 11.36 -24.22 5.18
N GLU A 172 10.14 -23.91 4.76
CA GLU A 172 9.74 -24.00 3.35
C GLU A 172 10.57 -23.09 2.43
N ALA A 173 11.04 -21.93 2.93
CA ALA A 173 11.92 -21.05 2.18
C ALA A 173 13.36 -21.61 2.08
N PHE A 174 13.87 -22.25 3.15
CA PHE A 174 15.15 -22.96 3.12
C PHE A 174 15.16 -24.09 2.10
N ASP A 175 14.10 -24.91 2.06
CA ASP A 175 13.94 -26.01 1.11
C ASP A 175 13.99 -25.54 -0.36
N ARG A 176 13.59 -24.29 -0.60
CA ARG A 176 13.62 -23.64 -1.92
C ARG A 176 14.83 -22.73 -2.11
N HIS A 177 15.78 -22.70 -1.18
CA HIS A 177 16.92 -21.77 -1.18
C HIS A 177 16.51 -20.29 -1.35
N GLY A 178 15.37 -19.91 -0.77
CA GLY A 178 14.76 -18.59 -0.88
C GLY A 178 14.09 -18.28 -2.21
N ALA A 179 14.07 -19.21 -3.18
CA ALA A 179 13.32 -19.05 -4.41
C ALA A 179 11.80 -19.05 -4.13
N PRO A 180 10.96 -18.36 -4.92
CA PRO A 180 9.50 -18.39 -4.78
C PRO A 180 8.90 -19.80 -4.83
N PRO A 181 7.68 -20.03 -4.27
CA PRO A 181 6.93 -21.25 -4.52
C PRO A 181 6.83 -21.56 -6.02
N ARG A 182 6.77 -22.85 -6.38
CA ARG A 182 6.73 -23.26 -7.80
C ARG A 182 5.55 -22.59 -8.53
N GLY A 183 5.82 -21.97 -9.67
CA GLY A 183 4.83 -21.25 -10.47
C GLY A 183 4.52 -19.83 -9.99
N SER A 184 4.74 -19.51 -8.71
CA SER A 184 4.27 -18.24 -8.15
C SER A 184 4.99 -17.02 -8.69
N ALA A 185 6.24 -17.14 -9.15
CA ALA A 185 6.96 -16.03 -9.78
C ALA A 185 6.26 -15.56 -11.07
N LYS A 186 5.85 -16.53 -11.90
CA LYS A 186 5.11 -16.27 -13.13
C LYS A 186 3.71 -15.75 -12.82
N ASP A 187 3.00 -16.38 -11.88
CA ASP A 187 1.64 -15.95 -11.49
C ASP A 187 1.64 -14.52 -10.92
N LEU A 188 2.65 -14.17 -10.11
CA LEU A 188 2.86 -12.82 -9.62
C LEU A 188 3.20 -11.86 -10.76
N ALA A 189 4.06 -12.23 -11.70
CA ALA A 189 4.40 -11.39 -12.85
C ALA A 189 3.17 -11.11 -13.73
N ASP A 190 2.32 -12.10 -13.95
CA ASP A 190 1.07 -11.94 -14.70
C ASP A 190 0.04 -11.11 -13.93
N SER A 191 -0.03 -11.26 -12.61
CA SER A 191 -0.88 -10.44 -11.75
C SER A 191 -0.42 -8.98 -11.67
N ILE A 192 0.89 -8.72 -11.71
CA ILE A 192 1.45 -7.36 -11.81
C ILE A 192 0.96 -6.69 -13.10
N LYS A 193 0.91 -7.41 -14.23
CA LYS A 193 0.36 -6.87 -15.49
C LYS A 193 -1.11 -6.45 -15.31
N LYS A 194 -1.93 -7.28 -14.66
CA LYS A 194 -3.32 -6.94 -14.33
C LYS A 194 -3.40 -5.69 -13.45
N ILE A 195 -2.55 -5.58 -12.43
CA ILE A 195 -2.45 -4.40 -11.56
C ILE A 195 -2.13 -3.13 -12.37
N HIS A 196 -1.35 -3.23 -13.45
CA HIS A 196 -1.10 -2.09 -14.33
C HIS A 196 -2.33 -1.66 -15.12
N ASP A 197 -3.18 -2.60 -15.51
CA ASP A 197 -4.39 -2.32 -16.29
C ASP A 197 -5.54 -1.77 -15.44
N ILE A 198 -5.53 -1.99 -14.13
CA ILE A 198 -6.53 -1.42 -13.20
C ILE A 198 -6.47 0.11 -13.19
N ASP A 199 -7.60 0.74 -13.48
CA ASP A 199 -7.77 2.19 -13.57
C ASP A 199 -9.00 2.74 -12.83
N SER A 200 -9.65 1.89 -12.01
CA SER A 200 -10.86 2.23 -11.23
C SER A 200 -10.80 1.71 -9.80
N PHE A 201 -11.62 2.29 -8.93
CA PHE A 201 -11.79 1.80 -7.55
C PHE A 201 -12.37 0.39 -7.51
N ASP A 202 -13.26 0.03 -8.43
CA ASP A 202 -13.90 -1.28 -8.48
C ASP A 202 -12.85 -2.39 -8.65
N GLY A 203 -11.98 -2.25 -9.67
CA GLY A 203 -10.88 -3.20 -9.89
C GLY A 203 -9.85 -3.18 -8.76
N PHE A 204 -9.63 -2.03 -8.12
CA PHE A 204 -8.75 -1.93 -6.96
C PHE A 204 -9.28 -2.71 -5.74
N PHE A 205 -10.56 -2.56 -5.39
CA PHE A 205 -11.14 -3.29 -4.27
C PHE A 205 -11.20 -4.80 -4.54
N GLU A 206 -11.49 -5.18 -5.79
CA GLU A 206 -11.45 -6.58 -6.24
C GLU A 206 -10.05 -7.19 -6.06
N GLU A 207 -9.00 -6.54 -6.57
CA GLU A 207 -7.61 -7.02 -6.45
C GLU A 207 -7.13 -7.03 -4.98
N MET A 208 -7.59 -6.07 -4.18
CA MET A 208 -7.31 -6.05 -2.74
C MET A 208 -8.04 -7.16 -1.98
N GLY A 209 -9.05 -7.80 -2.56
CA GLY A 209 -9.90 -8.79 -1.90
C GLY A 209 -10.80 -8.16 -0.84
N MET A 210 -11.28 -6.95 -1.11
CA MET A 210 -12.12 -6.15 -0.21
C MET A 210 -13.55 -6.06 -0.73
N ALA A 211 -14.51 -5.88 0.19
CA ALA A 211 -15.88 -5.57 -0.18
C ALA A 211 -15.94 -4.21 -0.90
N GLN A 212 -16.68 -4.16 -2.01
CA GLN A 212 -16.86 -2.92 -2.76
C GLN A 212 -17.88 -2.03 -2.05
N PRO A 213 -17.51 -0.78 -1.68
CA PRO A 213 -18.48 0.19 -1.19
C PRO A 213 -19.42 0.62 -2.30
N SER A 214 -20.64 1.02 -1.93
CA SER A 214 -21.54 1.68 -2.87
C SER A 214 -20.94 2.99 -3.39
N PRO A 215 -21.35 3.49 -4.56
CA PRO A 215 -20.87 4.76 -5.11
C PRO A 215 -21.07 5.96 -4.16
N GLN A 216 -22.12 5.93 -3.33
CA GLN A 216 -22.41 6.96 -2.34
C GLN A 216 -21.44 6.88 -1.17
N GLU A 217 -21.18 5.68 -0.64
CA GLU A 217 -20.23 5.47 0.45
C GLU A 217 -18.82 5.85 0.02
N LEU A 218 -18.40 5.44 -1.17
CA LEU A 218 -17.09 5.81 -1.73
C LEU A 218 -16.97 7.32 -1.92
N THR A 219 -18.00 7.98 -2.48
CA THR A 219 -18.01 9.44 -2.64
C THR A 219 -17.87 10.14 -1.27
N SER A 220 -18.62 9.66 -0.27
CA SER A 220 -18.62 10.22 1.09
C SER A 220 -17.27 10.03 1.77
N PHE A 221 -16.68 8.84 1.64
CA PHE A 221 -15.34 8.52 2.12
C PHE A 221 -14.27 9.44 1.53
N LEU A 222 -14.27 9.64 0.20
CA LEU A 222 -13.29 10.51 -0.46
C LEU A 222 -13.42 11.98 -0.02
N ARG A 223 -14.64 12.45 0.26
CA ARG A 223 -14.87 13.78 0.83
C ARG A 223 -14.35 13.86 2.26
N GLN A 224 -14.63 12.84 3.08
CA GLN A 224 -14.12 12.76 4.45
C GLN A 224 -12.59 12.82 4.49
N CYS A 225 -11.88 12.14 3.58
CA CYS A 225 -10.42 12.24 3.51
C CYS A 225 -9.91 13.68 3.27
N ILE A 226 -10.66 14.49 2.52
CA ILE A 226 -10.35 15.91 2.29
C ILE A 226 -10.61 16.75 3.54
N GLU A 227 -11.68 16.47 4.26
CA GLU A 227 -11.97 17.14 5.53
C GLU A 227 -10.95 16.78 6.61
N ASP A 228 -10.60 15.50 6.72
CA ASP A 228 -9.59 14.99 7.66
C ASP A 228 -8.23 15.65 7.44
N ILE A 229 -7.80 15.83 6.19
CA ILE A 229 -6.53 16.51 5.92
C ILE A 229 -6.60 18.01 6.23
N LYS A 230 -7.75 18.65 6.00
CA LYS A 230 -7.98 20.07 6.35
C LYS A 230 -7.91 20.25 7.87
N ALA A 231 -8.57 19.38 8.64
CA ALA A 231 -8.53 19.38 10.10
C ALA A 231 -7.10 19.15 10.62
N ARG A 232 -6.38 18.14 10.11
CA ARG A 232 -4.98 17.87 10.49
C ARG A 232 -4.05 19.05 10.21
N ARG A 233 -4.22 19.74 9.06
CA ARG A 233 -3.46 20.96 8.74
C ARG A 233 -3.79 22.11 9.67
N PHE A 234 -5.06 22.31 10.02
CA PHE A 234 -5.49 23.36 10.95
C PHE A 234 -4.93 23.12 12.35
N SER A 235 -5.00 21.88 12.86
CA SER A 235 -4.41 21.51 14.15
C SER A 235 -2.89 21.71 14.18
N PHE A 236 -2.18 21.40 13.09
CA PHE A 236 -0.73 21.63 12.99
C PHE A 236 -0.38 23.14 13.06
N VAL A 237 -1.13 24.00 12.36
CA VAL A 237 -0.96 25.46 12.40
C VAL A 237 -1.31 26.04 13.78
N CYS A 238 -2.31 25.48 14.45
CA CYS A 238 -2.72 25.91 15.78
C CYS A 238 -1.72 25.49 16.87
N SER A 239 -1.15 24.28 16.76
CA SER A 239 -0.09 23.76 17.64
C SER A 239 1.18 24.61 17.54
N MET A 240 1.63 24.93 16.33
CA MET A 240 2.79 25.82 16.11
C MET A 240 2.57 27.24 16.68
N ARG A 241 1.33 27.76 16.61
CA ARG A 241 1.00 29.08 17.20
C ARG A 241 0.99 29.06 18.73
N HIS A 242 0.71 27.92 19.36
CA HIS A 242 0.76 27.76 20.82
C HIS A 242 2.20 27.64 21.34
N GLU A 243 3.07 26.89 20.66
CA GLU A 243 4.50 26.82 21.00
C GLU A 243 5.19 28.18 20.84
N LEU A 244 4.88 28.95 19.78
CA LEU A 244 5.45 30.29 19.58
C LEU A 244 4.93 31.34 20.59
N ARG A 245 3.80 31.10 21.27
CA ARG A 245 3.32 31.94 22.37
C ARG A 245 3.93 31.54 23.72
N SER A 246 4.28 30.27 23.91
CA SER A 246 4.95 29.79 25.13
C SER A 246 6.42 30.23 25.23
N TYR A 247 7.04 30.64 24.12
CA TYR A 247 8.40 31.19 24.07
C TYR A 247 8.45 32.74 24.15
N ARG A 248 7.31 33.40 24.36
CA ARG A 248 7.20 34.87 24.59
C ARG A 248 6.60 35.21 25.96
N GLY A 249 6.74 34.32 26.94
CA GLY A 249 6.42 34.56 28.34
C GLY A 249 7.69 34.57 29.18
#